data_AF-A0A841CFP8-F1
#
_entry.id   AF-A0A841CFP8-F1
#
_cell.length_a   1.000
_cell.length_b   1.000
_cell.length_c   1.000
_cell.angle_alpha   90.00
_cell.angle_beta   90.00
_cell.angle_gamma   90.00
#
_symmetry.space_group_name_H-M   'P 1'
#
loop_
_entity.id
_entity.type
_entity.pdbx_description
1 polymer ?
#
loop_
_entity_poly.entity_id
_entity_poly.type
_entity_poly.pdbx_seq_one_letter_code
_entity_poly.pdbx_strand_id
1 'polypeptide(L)'
;MAIQSAPVKVDRETHALIAHGATALHMSQKELLAAAVREYLSARREEINTALRRTMQVLDGTPGSQVAALTGLSKERLDELGGVRES
;
A
#
# COMPACT_ATOMS: atom_id res chain seq x y z
N MET A 1 -17.07 -11.83 19.79
CA MET A 1 -16.79 -11.84 18.34
C MET A 1 -15.84 -12.98 18.05
N ALA A 2 -16.22 -13.95 17.20
CA ALA A 2 -15.31 -15.02 16.81
C ALA A 2 -14.20 -14.44 15.92
N ILE A 3 -12.94 -14.63 16.33
CA ILE A 3 -11.79 -14.21 15.52
C ILE A 3 -11.70 -15.18 14.35
N GLN A 4 -12.16 -14.77 13.17
CA GLN A 4 -11.96 -15.56 11.95
C GLN A 4 -10.46 -15.61 11.63
N SER A 5 -9.90 -16.82 11.61
CA SER A 5 -8.53 -17.06 11.17
C SER A 5 -8.53 -17.48 9.71
N ALA A 6 -7.70 -16.83 8.90
CA ALA A 6 -7.42 -17.25 7.54
C ALA A 6 -6.00 -17.85 7.46
N PRO A 7 -5.80 -18.95 6.72
CA PRO A 7 -4.47 -19.52 6.52
C PRO A 7 -3.61 -18.62 5.65
N VAL A 8 -2.37 -18.35 6.07
CA VAL A 8 -1.36 -17.62 5.29
C VAL A 8 -0.30 -18.61 4.84
N LYS A 9 -0.15 -18.76 3.52
CA LYS A 9 0.92 -19.59 2.95
C LYS A 9 2.22 -18.79 2.94
N VAL A 10 3.25 -19.37 3.51
CA VAL A 10 4.63 -18.86 3.51
C VAL A 10 5.56 -19.99 3.09
N ASP A 11 6.73 -19.64 2.58
CA ASP A 11 7.78 -20.62 2.31
C ASP A 11 8.35 -21.20 3.63
N ARG A 12 9.15 -22.26 3.50
CA ARG A 12 9.69 -23.00 4.64
C ARG A 12 10.67 -22.19 5.48
N GLU A 13 11.45 -21.33 4.84
CA GLU A 13 12.45 -20.50 5.50
C GLU A 13 11.76 -19.44 6.36
N THR A 14 10.78 -18.73 5.78
CA THR A 14 9.95 -17.77 6.51
C THR A 14 9.21 -18.43 7.67
N HIS A 15 8.66 -19.63 7.48
CA HIS A 15 7.99 -20.35 8.57
C HIS A 15 8.94 -20.66 9.73
N ALA A 16 10.18 -21.08 9.45
CA ALA A 16 11.19 -21.33 10.47
C ALA A 16 11.54 -20.06 11.24
N LEU A 17 11.71 -18.93 10.55
CA LEU A 17 11.96 -17.62 11.17
C LEU A 17 10.80 -17.22 12.11
N ILE A 18 9.56 -17.38 11.66
CA ILE A 18 8.37 -17.11 12.49
C ILE A 18 8.35 -18.00 13.72
N ALA A 19 8.65 -19.29 13.57
CA ALA A 19 8.68 -20.24 14.69
C ALA A 19 9.76 -19.85 15.73
N HIS A 20 10.98 -19.59 15.28
CA HIS A 20 12.09 -19.19 16.17
C HIS A 20 11.80 -17.86 16.87
N GLY A 21 11.33 -16.85 16.14
CA GLY A 21 10.97 -15.56 16.70
C GLY A 21 9.85 -15.66 17.73
N ALA A 22 8.83 -16.49 17.46
CA ALA A 22 7.71 -16.67 18.37
C ALA A 22 8.16 -17.30 19.70
N THR A 23 9.03 -18.32 19.64
CA THR A 23 9.63 -18.92 20.83
C THR A 23 10.46 -17.92 21.62
N ALA A 24 11.33 -17.17 20.95
CA ALA A 24 12.22 -16.20 21.61
C ALA A 24 11.46 -15.06 22.31
N LEU A 25 10.30 -14.67 21.77
CA LEU A 25 9.49 -13.57 22.29
C LEU A 25 8.37 -14.04 23.22
N HIS A 26 8.27 -15.35 23.50
CA HIS A 26 7.17 -15.94 24.27
C HIS A 26 5.77 -15.58 23.72
N MET A 27 5.63 -15.52 22.40
CA MET A 27 4.39 -15.20 21.69
C MET A 27 3.93 -16.38 20.85
N SER A 28 2.64 -16.41 20.48
CA SER A 28 2.21 -17.32 19.41
C SER A 28 2.70 -16.83 18.04
N GLN A 29 2.92 -17.75 17.11
CA GLN A 29 3.30 -17.41 15.73
C GLN A 29 2.28 -16.46 15.06
N LYS A 30 0.99 -16.60 15.40
CA LYS A 30 -0.08 -15.71 14.93
C LYS A 30 0.10 -14.28 15.44
N GLU A 31 0.40 -14.12 16.72
CA GLU A 31 0.58 -12.80 17.32
C GLU A 31 1.83 -12.12 16.79
N LEU A 32 2.93 -12.87 16.64
CA LEU A 32 4.14 -12.37 16.01
C LEU A 32 3.88 -11.91 14.58
N LEU A 33 3.22 -12.73 13.76
CA LEU A 33 2.89 -12.37 12.38
C LEU A 33 2.01 -11.12 12.33
N ALA A 34 1.01 -11.03 13.21
CA ALA A 34 0.12 -9.87 13.28
C ALA A 34 0.85 -8.58 13.70
N ALA A 35 1.81 -8.67 14.63
CA ALA A 35 2.66 -7.56 15.02
C ALA A 35 3.59 -7.12 13.88
N ALA A 36 4.30 -8.08 13.26
CA ALA A 36 5.21 -7.83 12.16
C ALA A 36 4.52 -7.17 10.96
N VAL A 37 3.32 -7.64 10.58
CA VAL A 37 2.54 -7.03 9.49
C VAL A 37 2.16 -5.58 9.82
N ARG A 38 1.69 -5.32 11.05
CA ARG A 38 1.33 -3.95 11.47
C ARG A 38 2.53 -3.02 11.47
N GLU A 39 3.68 -3.49 11.93
CA GLU A 39 4.91 -2.72 11.96
C GLU A 39 5.42 -2.42 10.54
N TYR A 40 5.48 -3.44 9.68
CA TYR A 40 5.91 -3.29 8.29
C TYR A 40 5.05 -2.30 7.52
N LEU A 41 3.72 -2.35 7.69
CA LEU A 41 2.80 -1.41 7.05
C LEU A 41 2.88 -0.01 7.65
N SER A 42 3.07 0.11 8.97
CA SER A 42 3.24 1.42 9.63
C SER A 42 4.50 2.14 9.15
N ALA A 43 5.62 1.41 9.04
CA ALA A 43 6.88 1.95 8.55
C ALA A 43 6.81 2.41 7.08
N ARG A 44 5.93 1.79 6.28
CA ARG A 44 5.73 2.10 4.85
C ARG A 44 4.47 2.91 4.55
N ARG A 45 3.86 3.52 5.57
CA ARG A 45 2.57 4.21 5.42
C ARG A 45 2.63 5.32 4.36
N GLU A 46 3.74 6.05 4.28
CA GLU A 46 3.93 7.13 3.30
C GLU A 46 4.06 6.60 1.87
N GLU A 47 4.78 5.50 1.68
CA GLU A 47 4.92 4.81 0.39
C GLU A 47 3.56 4.30 -0.09
N ILE A 48 2.79 3.67 0.81
CA ILE A 48 1.43 3.17 0.53
C ILE A 48 0.50 4.32 0.17
N ASN A 49 0.50 5.41 0.94
CA ASN A 49 -0.32 6.59 0.65
C ASN A 49 0.04 7.23 -0.69
N THR A 50 1.32 7.23 -1.04
CA THR A 50 1.81 7.76 -2.32
C THR A 50 1.39 6.88 -3.48
N ALA A 51 1.53 5.55 -3.34
CA ALA A 51 1.03 4.59 -4.32
C ALA A 51 -0.50 4.72 -4.49
N LEU A 52 -1.25 4.84 -3.39
CA LEU A 52 -2.70 5.00 -3.42
C LEU A 52 -3.12 6.30 -4.12
N ARG A 53 -2.48 7.43 -3.79
CA ARG A 53 -2.74 8.71 -4.48
C ARG A 53 -2.43 8.63 -5.97
N ARG A 54 -1.33 7.98 -6.35
CA ARG A 54 -0.98 7.77 -7.76
C ARG A 54 -2.03 6.94 -8.48
N THR A 55 -2.50 5.85 -7.86
CA THR A 55 -3.58 5.02 -8.39
C THR A 55 -4.89 5.82 -8.49
N MET A 56 -5.23 6.63 -7.49
CA MET A 56 -6.42 7.48 -7.54
C MET A 56 -6.31 8.58 -8.61
N GLN A 57 -5.14 9.20 -8.81
CA GLN A 57 -4.93 10.18 -9.87
C GLN A 57 -5.13 9.58 -11.28
N VAL A 58 -4.71 8.33 -11.48
CA VAL A 58 -4.95 7.60 -12.73
C VAL A 58 -6.44 7.24 -12.88
N LEU A 59 -7.10 6.86 -11.79
CA LEU A 59 -8.51 6.46 -11.78
C LEU A 59 -9.50 7.62 -11.79
N ASP A 60 -9.07 8.84 -11.43
CA ASP A 60 -9.91 10.04 -11.34
C ASP A 60 -10.59 10.36 -12.69
N GLY A 61 -10.11 9.77 -13.78
CA GLY A 61 -10.84 9.64 -15.06
C GLY A 61 -11.00 10.95 -15.83
N THR A 62 -10.79 12.10 -15.18
CA THR A 62 -10.92 13.42 -15.76
C THR A 62 -9.97 13.60 -16.94
N PRO A 63 -10.38 14.33 -18.00
CA PRO A 63 -9.51 14.67 -19.12
C PRO A 63 -8.19 15.30 -18.66
N GLY A 64 -8.23 16.14 -17.62
CA GLY A 64 -7.05 16.73 -16.99
C GLY A 64 -6.08 15.70 -16.40
N SER A 65 -6.59 14.70 -15.66
CA SER A 65 -5.75 13.63 -15.10
C SER A 65 -5.12 12.74 -16.19
N GLN A 66 -5.82 12.49 -17.29
CA GLN A 66 -5.28 11.72 -18.42
C GLN A 66 -4.19 12.50 -19.18
N VAL A 67 -4.42 13.79 -19.44
CA VAL A 67 -3.42 14.65 -20.09
C VAL A 67 -2.19 14.84 -19.20
N ALA A 68 -2.35 14.97 -17.88
CA ALA A 68 -1.25 14.97 -16.91
C ALA A 68 -0.44 13.67 -16.96
N ALA A 69 -1.11 12.52 -17.02
CA ALA A 69 -0.44 11.22 -17.12
C ALA A 69 0.32 11.03 -18.43
N LEU A 70 -0.20 11.54 -19.56
CA LEU A 70 0.44 11.44 -20.88
C LEU A 70 1.61 12.40 -21.07
N THR A 71 1.54 13.59 -20.47
CA THR A 71 2.53 14.66 -20.65
C THR A 71 3.58 14.70 -19.54
N GLY A 72 3.34 14.04 -18.40
CA GLY A 72 4.20 14.09 -17.23
C GLY A 72 4.17 15.43 -16.48
N LEU A 73 3.30 16.35 -16.89
CA LEU A 73 3.10 17.65 -16.23
C LEU A 73 2.08 17.51 -15.10
N SER A 74 2.26 18.27 -14.02
CA SER A 74 1.28 18.33 -12.93
C SER A 74 -0.01 19.06 -13.37
N LYS A 75 -1.13 18.82 -12.68
CA LYS A 75 -2.42 19.47 -12.98
C LYS A 75 -2.28 21.00 -12.94
N GLU A 76 -1.55 21.52 -11.96
CA GLU A 76 -1.32 22.95 -11.77
C GLU A 76 -0.56 23.54 -12.96
N ARG A 77 0.42 22.81 -13.50
CA ARG A 77 1.18 23.25 -14.68
C ARG A 77 0.35 23.18 -15.96
N LEU A 78 -0.60 22.25 -16.06
CA LEU A 78 -1.55 22.20 -17.16
C LEU A 78 -2.54 23.36 -17.12
N ASP A 79 -3.01 23.73 -15.93
CA ASP A 79 -3.92 24.87 -15.74
C ASP A 79 -3.24 26.20 -16.11
N GLU A 80 -1.96 26.37 -15.76
CA GLU A 80 -1.14 27.52 -16.20
C GLU A 80 -0.98 27.63 -17.72
N LEU A 81 -1.05 26.50 -18.42
CA LEU A 81 -0.91 26.42 -19.88
C LEU A 81 -2.25 26.49 -20.62
N GLY A 82 -3.33 26.83 -19.91
CA GLY A 82 -4.67 27.01 -20.48
C GLY A 82 -5.68 25.91 -20.11
N GLY A 83 -5.26 24.93 -19.29
CA GLY A 83 -6.11 23.88 -18.73
C GLY A 83 -6.68 22.90 -19.76
N VAL A 84 -7.29 21.82 -19.28
CA VAL A 84 -8.10 20.91 -20.11
C VAL A 84 -9.56 21.24 -19.86
N ARG A 85 -10.27 21.73 -20.88
CA ARG A 85 -11.70 22.04 -20.76
C ARG A 85 -12.49 20.74 -20.57
N GLU A 86 -13.07 20.56 -19.40
CA GLU A 86 -14.06 19.50 -19.16
C GLU A 86 -15.34 19.86 -19.92
N SER A 87 -15.78 18.97 -20.81
CA SER A 87 -17.02 19.12 -21.60
C SER A 87 -18.15 18.33 -20.97
#